data_AF-A0A955WK67-F1
#
_entry.id   AF-A0A955WK67-F1
#
_cell.length_a   1.000
_cell.length_b   1.000
_cell.length_c   1.000
_cell.angle_alpha   90.00
_cell.angle_beta   90.00
_cell.angle_gamma   90.00
#
_symmetry.space_group_name_H-M   'P 1'
#
loop_
_entity.id
_entity.type
_entity.pdbx_description
1 polymer ?
#
loop_
_entity_poly.entity_id
_entity_poly.type
_entity_poly.pdbx_seq_one_letter_code
_entity_poly.pdbx_strand_id
1 'polypeptide(L)'
;MRRVLTIAAIAALCGACDDSAGNNSKVDMAGMGGMGGEGGMGDMGDMNDAEVGGRPCARDVQCEDDEYCLRDDSGGRCTEGCRQGDADNCPDGSSCSADHECVTDPCMNDDACPADQYCDVSSGECLDGCRDVGMLCPELDPDGRSQVCTESVEGGRQCVPLYVCCTGVGEDACQARTQDECGNAGGDVQANALTCDGNPCGELCQSDA
;
A
#
# COMPACT_ATOMS: atom_id res chain seq x y z
N MET A 1 4.96 -28.75 33.81
CA MET A 1 4.37 -29.60 32.76
C MET A 1 4.63 -28.91 31.43
N ARG A 2 5.63 -29.37 30.66
CA ARG A 2 6.02 -28.77 29.37
C ARG A 2 5.10 -29.33 28.28
N ARG A 3 4.34 -28.48 27.61
CA ARG A 3 3.55 -28.85 26.42
C ARG A 3 4.47 -28.77 25.21
N VAL A 4 4.73 -29.93 24.60
CA VAL A 4 5.38 -30.07 23.31
C VAL A 4 4.32 -29.75 22.26
N LEU A 5 4.46 -28.63 21.54
CA LEU A 5 3.67 -28.37 20.34
C LEU A 5 4.36 -29.06 19.17
N THR A 6 3.67 -30.06 18.60
CA THR A 6 4.04 -30.73 17.36
C THR A 6 3.56 -29.85 16.20
N ILE A 7 4.48 -29.19 15.49
CA ILE A 7 4.16 -28.48 14.25
C ILE A 7 4.12 -29.54 13.13
N ALA A 8 2.95 -29.71 12.52
CA ALA A 8 2.75 -30.58 11.37
C ALA A 8 3.38 -29.95 10.14
N ALA A 9 4.29 -30.69 9.50
CA ALA A 9 4.91 -30.31 8.23
C ALA A 9 3.85 -30.35 7.11
N ILE A 10 3.61 -29.21 6.47
CA ILE A 10 2.83 -29.10 5.24
C ILE A 10 3.81 -29.37 4.09
N ALA A 11 3.77 -30.58 3.55
CA ALA A 11 4.40 -30.91 2.27
C ALA A 11 3.46 -30.48 1.14
N ALA A 12 3.69 -29.30 0.56
CA ALA A 12 3.01 -28.87 -0.65
C ALA A 12 3.85 -29.26 -1.88
N LEU A 13 3.21 -29.99 -2.79
CA LEU A 13 3.74 -30.51 -4.04
C LEU A 13 4.11 -29.38 -5.00
N CYS A 14 5.38 -29.25 -5.37
CA CYS A 14 5.80 -28.51 -6.55
C CYS A 14 5.47 -29.34 -7.81
N GLY A 15 4.36 -29.01 -8.46
CA GLY A 15 4.02 -29.49 -9.79
C GLY A 15 4.54 -28.52 -10.86
N ALA A 16 5.52 -28.98 -11.64
CA ALA A 16 5.89 -28.57 -13.00
C ALA A 16 5.78 -27.08 -13.37
N CYS A 17 6.92 -26.40 -13.44
CA CYS A 17 7.07 -25.14 -14.16
C CYS A 17 7.07 -25.42 -15.68
N ASP A 18 6.12 -24.83 -16.39
CA ASP A 18 6.01 -24.81 -17.85
C ASP A 18 6.89 -23.68 -18.41
N ASP A 19 7.94 -24.05 -19.13
CA ASP A 19 8.82 -23.14 -19.87
C ASP A 19 8.08 -22.51 -21.07
N SER A 20 7.31 -21.44 -20.81
CA SER A 20 6.73 -20.62 -21.87
C SER A 20 7.56 -19.35 -22.09
N ALA A 21 8.60 -19.49 -22.90
CA ALA A 21 9.33 -18.38 -23.53
C ALA A 21 8.40 -17.58 -24.46
N GLY A 22 8.21 -16.29 -24.19
CA GLY A 22 7.26 -15.47 -24.94
C GLY A 22 7.49 -13.96 -24.89
N ASN A 23 8.44 -13.49 -25.70
CA ASN A 23 8.40 -12.23 -26.47
C ASN A 23 8.44 -10.87 -25.73
N ASN A 24 9.62 -10.24 -25.77
CA ASN A 24 9.81 -8.81 -25.51
C ASN A 24 9.21 -7.96 -26.64
N SER A 25 8.00 -7.42 -26.43
CA SER A 25 7.49 -6.32 -27.25
C SER A 25 8.06 -4.99 -26.76
N LYS A 26 9.06 -4.54 -27.50
CA LYS A 26 9.61 -3.19 -27.49
C LYS A 26 8.49 -2.20 -27.84
N VAL A 27 8.07 -1.38 -26.88
CA VAL A 27 7.11 -0.30 -27.12
C VAL A 27 7.88 1.01 -27.20
N ASP A 28 8.19 1.42 -28.43
CA ASP A 28 8.72 2.75 -28.73
C ASP A 28 7.58 3.78 -28.57
N MET A 29 7.58 4.54 -27.46
CA MET A 29 6.70 5.70 -27.30
C MET A 29 7.38 6.94 -27.90
N ALA A 30 7.09 7.19 -29.17
CA ALA A 30 7.41 8.42 -29.89
C ALA A 30 6.63 9.60 -29.30
N GLY A 31 7.29 10.75 -29.20
CA GLY A 31 6.81 11.92 -28.48
C GLY A 31 5.67 12.73 -29.11
N MET A 32 5.17 13.64 -28.27
CA MET A 32 4.43 14.87 -28.56
C MET A 32 4.85 15.84 -27.44
N GLY A 33 5.33 17.07 -27.62
CA GLY A 33 5.10 18.03 -28.70
C GLY A 33 3.88 18.89 -28.37
N GLY A 34 4.08 20.03 -27.69
CA GLY A 34 3.04 21.05 -27.47
C GLY A 34 3.48 22.08 -26.41
N MET A 35 4.07 23.23 -26.80
CA MET A 35 3.36 24.52 -26.98
C MET A 35 2.73 24.99 -25.66
N GLY A 36 3.26 25.99 -24.94
CA GLY A 36 3.45 27.36 -25.41
C GLY A 36 2.20 28.17 -25.07
N GLY A 37 2.28 29.03 -24.05
CA GLY A 37 1.12 29.81 -23.58
C GLY A 37 1.45 30.73 -22.40
N GLU A 38 2.45 31.59 -22.55
CA GLU A 38 2.56 32.81 -21.75
C GLU A 38 1.54 33.82 -22.28
N GLY A 39 0.55 34.19 -21.48
CA GLY A 39 -0.38 35.25 -21.85
C GLY A 39 -1.48 35.47 -20.83
N GLY A 40 -1.47 36.64 -20.19
CA GLY A 40 -2.65 37.13 -19.48
C GLY A 40 -2.35 37.94 -18.23
N MET A 41 -1.73 39.11 -18.38
CA MET A 41 -1.85 40.17 -17.38
C MET A 41 -3.27 40.73 -17.44
N GLY A 42 -3.90 40.88 -16.27
CA GLY A 42 -5.01 41.79 -16.08
C GLY A 42 -6.14 41.23 -15.24
N ASP A 43 -6.03 41.36 -13.91
CA ASP A 43 -7.19 41.83 -13.18
C ASP A 43 -6.76 42.75 -12.03
N MET A 44 -6.98 44.05 -12.28
CA MET A 44 -6.89 45.09 -11.28
C MET A 44 -8.31 45.41 -10.84
N GLY A 45 -8.60 45.06 -9.59
CA GLY A 45 -9.56 45.78 -8.78
C GLY A 45 -10.95 45.17 -8.75
N ASP A 46 -11.21 44.41 -7.69
CA ASP A 46 -12.48 44.60 -7.00
C ASP A 46 -12.24 44.70 -5.49
N MET A 47 -12.39 45.93 -5.01
CA MET A 47 -12.55 46.25 -3.60
C MET A 47 -14.02 45.99 -3.26
N ASN A 48 -14.37 44.75 -2.95
CA ASN A 48 -15.54 44.41 -2.12
C ASN A 48 -15.26 43.09 -1.39
N ASP A 49 -14.35 43.19 -0.42
CA ASP A 49 -14.08 42.24 0.66
C ASP A 49 -15.30 42.17 1.62
N ALA A 50 -16.49 41.89 1.08
CA ALA A 50 -17.76 41.93 1.81
C ALA A 50 -18.85 41.00 1.26
N GLU A 51 -18.52 40.01 0.44
CA GLU A 51 -19.39 38.85 0.22
C GLU A 51 -18.78 37.59 0.84
N VAL A 52 -18.51 37.64 2.15
CA VAL A 52 -18.44 36.42 2.99
C VAL A 52 -19.87 35.90 3.22
N GLY A 53 -20.62 35.76 2.13
CA GLY A 53 -21.98 35.26 2.10
C GLY A 53 -22.02 34.16 1.07
N GLY A 54 -21.77 32.93 1.51
CA GLY A 54 -21.87 31.75 0.65
C GLY A 54 -23.20 31.70 -0.11
N ARG A 55 -23.22 31.01 -1.26
CA ARG A 55 -24.39 30.92 -2.15
C ARG A 55 -25.63 30.49 -1.34
N PRO A 56 -26.79 31.17 -1.45
CA PRO A 56 -27.95 30.84 -0.65
C PRO A 56 -28.49 29.46 -1.04
N CYS A 57 -28.86 28.68 -0.04
CA CYS A 57 -29.36 27.32 -0.20
C CYS A 57 -30.52 27.05 0.74
N ALA A 58 -31.37 26.09 0.36
CA ALA A 58 -32.34 25.51 1.27
C ALA A 58 -31.95 24.07 1.66
N ARG A 59 -31.18 23.36 0.84
CA ARG A 59 -30.74 21.97 1.07
C ARG A 59 -29.34 21.77 0.48
N ASP A 60 -28.61 20.79 1.00
CA ASP A 60 -27.24 20.47 0.61
C ASP A 60 -27.09 20.20 -0.90
N VAL A 61 -28.06 19.53 -1.53
CA VAL A 61 -28.08 19.24 -2.98
C VAL A 61 -28.10 20.49 -3.88
N GLN A 62 -28.18 21.69 -3.31
CA GLN A 62 -28.10 22.96 -4.04
C GLN A 62 -26.71 23.59 -3.97
N CYS A 63 -25.81 23.02 -3.18
CA CYS A 63 -24.42 23.44 -3.04
C CYS A 63 -23.52 22.57 -3.95
N GLU A 64 -22.24 22.92 -4.07
CA GLU A 64 -21.26 22.10 -4.82
C GLU A 64 -20.90 20.83 -4.04
N ASP A 65 -20.23 19.88 -4.69
CA ASP A 65 -19.92 18.56 -4.13
C ASP A 65 -18.97 18.64 -2.93
N ASP A 66 -18.31 19.76 -2.68
CA ASP A 66 -17.46 20.03 -1.52
C ASP A 66 -18.10 21.03 -0.52
N GLU A 67 -19.42 21.24 -0.64
CA GLU A 67 -20.18 22.17 0.18
C GLU A 67 -21.43 21.52 0.82
N TYR A 68 -21.83 22.06 1.97
CA TYR A 68 -23.09 21.76 2.64
C TYR A 68 -23.89 23.03 2.95
N CYS A 69 -25.20 22.89 3.16
CA CYS A 69 -26.09 24.01 3.42
C CYS A 69 -26.17 24.34 4.92
N LEU A 70 -25.30 25.25 5.38
CA LEU A 70 -25.35 25.76 6.74
C LEU A 70 -26.59 26.66 6.92
N ARG A 71 -27.55 26.22 7.74
CA ARG A 71 -28.77 26.98 8.05
C ARG A 71 -28.60 27.80 9.33
N ASP A 72 -28.85 29.10 9.21
CA ASP A 72 -28.89 30.07 10.31
C ASP A 72 -30.23 30.87 10.32
N ASP A 73 -30.34 31.85 11.21
CA ASP A 73 -31.54 32.68 11.37
C ASP A 73 -31.85 33.58 10.14
N SER A 74 -30.88 33.80 9.26
CA SER A 74 -31.00 34.61 8.03
C SER A 74 -31.30 33.76 6.78
N GLY A 75 -31.21 32.44 6.88
CA GLY A 75 -31.41 31.51 5.76
C GLY A 75 -30.37 30.40 5.75
N GLY A 76 -30.29 29.65 4.63
CA GLY A 76 -29.19 28.71 4.39
C GLY A 76 -28.13 29.31 3.48
N ARG A 77 -26.86 29.03 3.75
CA ARG A 77 -25.72 29.40 2.91
C ARG A 77 -24.81 28.18 2.69
N CYS A 78 -24.40 27.97 1.45
CA CYS A 78 -23.43 26.95 1.12
C CYS A 78 -22.09 27.32 1.78
N THR A 79 -21.55 26.37 2.51
CA THR A 79 -20.27 26.48 3.24
C THR A 79 -19.44 25.24 2.89
N GLU A 80 -18.14 25.41 2.78
CA GLU A 80 -17.19 24.31 2.55
C GLU A 80 -17.31 23.24 3.65
N GLY A 81 -17.37 21.97 3.25
CA GLY A 81 -17.48 20.83 4.14
C GLY A 81 -18.28 19.68 3.53
N CYS A 82 -18.34 18.56 4.24
CA CYS A 82 -19.04 17.37 3.76
C CYS A 82 -20.54 17.38 4.10
N ARG A 83 -21.30 16.60 3.33
CA ARG A 83 -22.74 16.40 3.55
C ARG A 83 -22.98 15.15 4.40
N GLN A 84 -23.77 15.28 5.46
CA GLN A 84 -24.07 14.14 6.33
C GLN A 84 -24.82 13.04 5.57
N GLY A 85 -24.32 11.81 5.64
CA GLY A 85 -24.92 10.64 5.00
C GLY A 85 -24.64 10.52 3.51
N ASP A 86 -23.83 11.41 2.94
CA ASP A 86 -23.33 11.30 1.58
C ASP A 86 -21.88 10.78 1.62
N ALA A 87 -21.69 9.52 1.24
CA ALA A 87 -20.38 8.88 1.24
C ALA A 87 -19.47 9.40 0.12
N ASP A 88 -20.06 9.94 -0.95
CA ASP A 88 -19.33 10.40 -2.13
C ASP A 88 -18.69 11.79 -1.92
N ASN A 89 -19.09 12.49 -0.85
CA ASN A 89 -18.64 13.84 -0.51
C ASN A 89 -17.34 13.87 0.30
N CYS A 90 -16.81 12.71 0.68
CA CYS A 90 -15.54 12.57 1.39
C CYS A 90 -14.59 11.65 0.61
N PRO A 91 -13.26 11.78 0.80
CA PRO A 91 -12.30 10.84 0.24
C PRO A 91 -12.61 9.40 0.65
N ASP A 92 -12.20 8.44 -0.18
CA ASP A 92 -12.41 7.00 0.07
C ASP A 92 -12.02 6.61 1.50
N GLY A 93 -12.91 5.87 2.17
CA GLY A 93 -12.71 5.42 3.57
C GLY A 93 -12.99 6.48 4.64
N SER A 94 -13.49 7.65 4.27
CA SER A 94 -13.91 8.69 5.21
C SER A 94 -15.42 8.86 5.24
N SER A 95 -15.96 9.28 6.38
CA SER A 95 -17.36 9.62 6.56
C SER A 95 -17.50 11.08 6.98
N CYS A 96 -18.67 11.65 6.71
CA CYS A 96 -18.95 13.01 7.13
C CYS A 96 -19.35 13.05 8.62
N SER A 97 -18.56 13.76 9.43
CA SER A 97 -18.87 13.97 10.84
C SER A 97 -20.06 14.92 11.05
N ALA A 98 -20.55 15.00 12.30
CA ALA A 98 -21.61 15.93 12.66
C ALA A 98 -21.19 17.41 12.50
N ASP A 99 -19.89 17.68 12.55
CA ASP A 99 -19.30 19.01 12.38
C ASP A 99 -18.99 19.34 10.91
N HIS A 100 -19.43 18.49 9.96
CA HIS A 100 -19.23 18.65 8.52
C HIS A 100 -17.75 18.56 8.07
N GLU A 101 -16.93 17.91 8.89
CA GLU A 101 -15.56 17.53 8.55
C GLU A 101 -15.52 16.06 8.12
N CYS A 102 -14.80 15.75 7.04
CA CYS A 102 -14.52 14.37 6.67
C CYS A 102 -13.58 13.75 7.70
N VAL A 103 -14.07 12.75 8.41
CA VAL A 103 -13.31 11.96 9.38
C VAL A 103 -13.11 10.57 8.81
N THR A 104 -11.91 10.04 8.89
CA THR A 104 -11.65 8.65 8.53
C THR A 104 -12.42 7.77 9.52
N ASP A 105 -13.29 6.90 9.00
CA ASP A 105 -14.00 5.96 9.86
C ASP A 105 -13.00 4.99 10.47
N PRO A 106 -13.12 4.65 11.76
CA PRO A 106 -12.21 3.72 12.37
C PRO A 106 -12.35 2.35 11.67
N CYS A 107 -11.25 1.84 11.15
CA CYS A 107 -11.21 0.54 10.53
C CYS A 107 -11.50 -0.55 11.58
N MET A 108 -12.24 -1.59 11.18
CA MET A 108 -12.51 -2.75 12.05
C MET A 108 -11.67 -3.97 11.67
N ASN A 109 -11.14 -3.98 10.46
CA ASN A 109 -10.31 -5.03 9.88
C ASN A 109 -9.54 -4.48 8.67
N ASP A 110 -8.60 -5.28 8.17
CA ASP A 110 -7.75 -4.90 7.05
C ASP A 110 -8.54 -4.67 5.75
N ASP A 111 -9.71 -5.31 5.59
CA ASP A 111 -10.58 -5.16 4.42
C ASP A 111 -11.21 -3.76 4.32
N ALA A 112 -11.29 -3.02 5.43
CA ALA A 112 -11.81 -1.66 5.46
C ALA A 112 -10.79 -0.60 5.00
N CYS A 113 -9.50 -0.97 4.89
CA CYS A 113 -8.44 -0.07 4.47
C CYS A 113 -8.20 -0.13 2.95
N PRO A 114 -7.45 0.82 2.37
CA PRO A 114 -6.86 0.72 1.02
C PRO A 114 -5.91 -0.48 0.86
N ALA A 115 -5.67 -0.94 -0.37
CA ALA A 115 -4.97 -2.21 -0.68
C ALA A 115 -3.54 -2.29 -0.12
N ASP A 116 -2.90 -1.14 0.04
CA ASP A 116 -1.53 -0.89 0.52
C ASP A 116 -1.47 -0.52 2.02
N GLN A 117 -2.58 -0.70 2.73
CA GLN A 117 -2.71 -0.39 4.15
C GLN A 117 -3.31 -1.58 4.92
N TYR A 118 -3.05 -1.62 6.23
CA TYR A 118 -3.64 -2.55 7.17
C TYR A 118 -4.30 -1.79 8.33
N CYS A 119 -5.26 -2.41 9.00
CA CYS A 119 -5.97 -1.82 10.10
C CYS A 119 -5.25 -2.08 11.42
N ASP A 120 -4.78 -1.03 12.10
CA ASP A 120 -4.49 -1.15 13.53
C ASP A 120 -5.81 -1.10 14.30
N VAL A 121 -6.37 -2.28 14.57
CA VAL A 121 -7.61 -2.43 15.34
C VAL A 121 -7.54 -1.80 16.75
N SER A 122 -6.35 -1.48 17.25
CA SER A 122 -6.17 -0.83 18.55
C SER A 122 -6.46 0.67 18.48
N SER A 123 -5.99 1.36 17.44
CA SER A 123 -6.26 2.78 17.20
C SER A 123 -7.50 3.02 16.34
N GLY A 124 -7.90 2.04 15.54
CA GLY A 124 -8.89 2.17 14.47
C GLY A 124 -8.33 2.86 13.23
N GLU A 125 -7.02 3.03 13.09
CA GLU A 125 -6.42 3.74 11.96
C GLU A 125 -5.89 2.76 10.91
N CYS A 126 -6.06 3.10 9.63
CA CYS A 126 -5.38 2.43 8.54
C CYS A 126 -3.94 2.95 8.46
N LEU A 127 -2.98 2.05 8.63
CA LEU A 127 -1.56 2.34 8.58
C LEU A 127 -0.95 1.75 7.32
N ASP A 128 0.03 2.43 6.75
CA ASP A 128 0.78 1.94 5.60
C ASP A 128 1.47 0.62 5.92
N GLY A 129 1.32 -0.37 5.05
CA GLY A 129 1.91 -1.68 5.26
C GLY A 129 1.17 -2.82 4.58
N CYS A 130 1.56 -4.04 4.92
CA CYS A 130 0.96 -5.23 4.36
C CYS A 130 -0.14 -5.80 5.27
N ARG A 131 -1.21 -6.31 4.66
CA ARG A 131 -2.36 -6.87 5.39
C ARG A 131 -2.02 -8.20 6.05
N ASP A 132 -1.66 -9.21 5.29
CA ASP A 132 -1.59 -10.57 5.80
C ASP A 132 -0.16 -10.99 6.17
N VAL A 133 0.14 -11.06 7.47
CA VAL A 133 1.45 -11.53 7.97
C VAL A 133 1.75 -12.95 7.47
N GLY A 134 2.94 -13.14 6.91
CA GLY A 134 3.39 -14.39 6.31
C GLY A 134 2.95 -14.62 4.86
N MET A 135 2.15 -13.72 4.29
CA MET A 135 1.80 -13.75 2.87
C MET A 135 2.78 -12.92 2.05
N LEU A 136 2.88 -13.23 0.75
CA LEU A 136 3.68 -12.46 -0.19
C LEU A 136 3.03 -11.10 -0.45
N CYS A 137 3.83 -10.04 -0.45
CA CYS A 137 3.36 -8.73 -0.87
C CYS A 137 3.17 -8.67 -2.39
N PRO A 138 2.18 -7.91 -2.89
CA PRO A 138 1.89 -7.83 -4.32
C PRO A 138 2.98 -7.10 -5.10
N GLU A 139 3.64 -6.12 -4.49
CA GLU A 139 4.73 -5.38 -5.11
C GLU A 139 6.08 -6.07 -4.88
N LEU A 140 6.88 -6.11 -5.94
CA LEU A 140 8.28 -6.51 -5.84
C LEU A 140 9.11 -5.35 -5.28
N ASP A 141 10.23 -5.67 -4.63
CA ASP A 141 11.16 -4.63 -4.21
C ASP A 141 11.84 -3.96 -5.43
N PRO A 142 12.59 -2.85 -5.26
CA PRO A 142 13.25 -2.16 -6.37
C PRO A 142 14.23 -3.03 -7.18
N ASP A 143 14.73 -4.12 -6.59
CA ASP A 143 15.61 -5.09 -7.24
C ASP A 143 14.83 -6.23 -7.93
N GLY A 144 13.49 -6.22 -7.87
CA GLY A 144 12.62 -7.22 -8.48
C GLY A 144 12.44 -8.50 -7.66
N ARG A 145 12.77 -8.48 -6.36
CA ARG A 145 12.59 -9.61 -5.42
C ARG A 145 11.16 -9.64 -4.89
N SER A 146 10.67 -10.85 -4.64
CA SER A 146 9.45 -11.05 -3.86
C SER A 146 9.66 -10.58 -2.42
N GLN A 147 8.59 -10.11 -1.79
CA GLN A 147 8.61 -9.65 -0.41
C GLN A 147 7.57 -10.44 0.39
N VAL A 148 7.82 -10.64 1.68
CA VAL A 148 6.88 -11.26 2.61
C VAL A 148 6.44 -10.22 3.64
N CYS A 149 5.17 -10.26 4.01
CA CYS A 149 4.63 -9.42 5.05
C CYS A 149 5.10 -9.90 6.43
N THR A 150 5.75 -9.03 7.20
CA THR A 150 6.22 -9.35 8.56
C THR A 150 5.79 -8.28 9.55
N GLU A 151 5.66 -8.66 10.82
CA GLU A 151 5.49 -7.68 11.90
C GLU A 151 6.84 -7.02 12.21
N SER A 152 6.86 -5.69 12.22
CA SER A 152 8.02 -4.89 12.63
C SER A 152 8.25 -4.99 14.14
N VAL A 153 9.51 -4.87 14.57
CA VAL A 153 9.89 -4.82 15.99
C VAL A 153 9.32 -3.60 16.72
N GLU A 154 9.01 -2.53 16.01
CA GLU A 154 8.41 -1.31 16.57
C GLU A 154 6.87 -1.37 16.63
N GLY A 155 6.29 -2.48 16.21
CA GLY A 155 4.86 -2.60 15.93
C GLY A 155 4.54 -2.21 14.50
N GLY A 156 3.47 -2.83 13.97
CA GLY A 156 3.02 -2.64 12.59
C GLY A 156 3.54 -3.70 11.62
N ARG A 157 3.11 -3.59 10.36
CA ARG A 157 3.34 -4.62 9.34
C ARG A 157 4.06 -4.02 8.13
N GLN A 158 5.13 -4.67 7.67
CA GLN A 158 5.90 -4.20 6.53
C GLN A 158 6.29 -5.34 5.60
N CYS A 159 6.39 -5.03 4.30
CA CYS A 159 6.95 -5.91 3.31
C CYS A 159 8.46 -5.96 3.46
N VAL A 160 9.01 -7.15 3.72
CA VAL A 160 10.44 -7.38 3.81
C VAL A 160 10.88 -8.23 2.62
N PRO A 161 11.94 -7.84 1.89
CA PRO A 161 12.41 -8.62 0.76
C PRO A 161 12.86 -10.02 1.18
N LEU A 162 12.45 -11.00 0.39
CA LEU A 162 12.95 -12.35 0.47
C LEU A 162 14.26 -12.45 -0.30
N TYR A 163 15.24 -13.06 0.34
CA TYR A 163 16.53 -13.35 -0.22
C TYR A 163 16.68 -14.85 -0.44
N VAL A 164 17.50 -15.17 -1.44
CA VAL A 164 18.02 -16.51 -1.61
C VAL A 164 19.00 -16.80 -0.48
N CYS A 165 18.61 -17.70 0.41
CA CYS A 165 19.40 -18.16 1.54
C CYS A 165 20.01 -19.52 1.26
N CYS A 166 21.33 -19.60 1.34
CA CYS A 166 22.07 -20.83 1.16
C CYS A 166 22.46 -21.43 2.51
N THR A 167 21.85 -22.54 2.91
CA THR A 167 22.16 -23.28 4.13
C THR A 167 22.71 -24.67 3.79
N GLY A 168 24.00 -24.91 4.04
CA GLY A 168 24.61 -26.24 3.88
C GLY A 168 24.89 -26.64 2.43
N VAL A 169 24.84 -27.95 2.16
CA VAL A 169 25.17 -28.56 0.86
C VAL A 169 24.02 -29.47 0.39
N GLY A 170 23.67 -29.40 -0.90
CA GLY A 170 22.65 -30.26 -1.51
C GLY A 170 21.53 -29.50 -2.23
N GLU A 171 20.47 -30.21 -2.62
CA GLU A 171 19.31 -29.64 -3.33
C GLU A 171 18.41 -28.82 -2.38
N ASP A 172 18.39 -29.16 -1.09
CA ASP A 172 17.70 -28.40 -0.04
C ASP A 172 18.51 -27.21 0.49
N ALA A 173 19.67 -26.93 -0.12
CA ALA A 173 20.56 -25.88 0.35
C ALA A 173 20.00 -24.48 0.07
N CYS A 174 19.04 -24.33 -0.85
CA CYS A 174 18.51 -23.03 -1.25
C CYS A 174 17.08 -22.81 -0.74
N GLN A 175 16.86 -21.74 0.01
CA GLN A 175 15.54 -21.36 0.51
C GLN A 175 15.32 -19.85 0.37
N ALA A 176 14.10 -19.43 0.02
CA ALA A 176 13.73 -18.01 0.10
C ALA A 176 13.41 -17.65 1.56
N ARG A 177 14.18 -16.73 2.16
CA ARG A 177 14.02 -16.29 3.55
C ARG A 177 14.32 -14.80 3.67
N THR A 178 13.82 -14.15 4.70
CA THR A 178 14.32 -12.81 5.03
C THR A 178 15.80 -12.88 5.40
N GLN A 179 16.51 -11.75 5.31
CA GLN A 179 17.93 -11.68 5.63
C GLN A 179 18.24 -12.17 7.05
N ASP A 180 17.43 -11.74 8.02
CA ASP A 180 17.59 -12.12 9.42
C ASP A 180 17.33 -13.61 9.65
N GLU A 181 16.29 -14.17 9.04
CA GLU A 181 16.01 -15.61 9.10
C GLU A 181 17.13 -16.45 8.49
N CYS A 182 17.77 -15.96 7.42
CA CYS A 182 18.90 -16.62 6.81
C CYS A 182 20.13 -16.64 7.74
N GLY A 183 20.48 -15.48 8.30
CA GLY A 183 21.59 -15.37 9.25
C GLY A 183 21.37 -16.23 10.50
N ASN A 184 20.14 -16.27 11.01
CA ASN A 184 19.76 -17.12 12.15
C ASN A 184 19.82 -18.62 11.85
N ALA A 185 19.61 -19.01 10.59
CA ALA A 185 19.78 -20.38 10.13
C ALA A 185 21.26 -20.76 9.89
N GLY A 186 22.19 -19.80 10.03
CA GLY A 186 23.61 -19.98 9.69
C GLY A 186 23.87 -20.09 8.19
N GLY A 187 22.97 -19.54 7.37
CA GLY A 187 23.11 -19.49 5.92
C GLY A 187 23.72 -18.20 5.41
N ASP A 188 24.12 -18.23 4.14
CA ASP A 188 24.65 -17.07 3.41
C ASP A 188 23.59 -16.52 2.45
N VAL A 189 23.38 -15.20 2.49
CA VAL A 189 22.46 -14.50 1.58
C VAL A 189 23.13 -14.26 0.24
N GLN A 190 22.49 -14.71 -0.84
CA GLN A 190 22.93 -14.43 -2.22
C GLN A 190 22.25 -13.16 -2.75
N ALA A 191 22.90 -12.00 -2.57
CA ALA A 191 22.32 -10.69 -2.93
C ALA A 191 21.95 -10.53 -4.42
N ASN A 192 22.61 -11.29 -5.31
CA ASN A 192 22.41 -11.21 -6.76
C ASN A 192 21.41 -12.25 -7.31
N ALA A 193 20.90 -13.14 -6.46
CA ALA A 193 19.95 -14.18 -6.86
C ALA A 193 18.53 -13.79 -6.42
N LEU A 194 17.60 -13.78 -7.39
CA LEU A 194 16.20 -13.45 -7.14
C LEU A 194 15.36 -14.68 -6.76
N THR A 195 15.76 -15.86 -7.24
CA THR A 195 15.07 -17.14 -6.97
C THR A 195 16.07 -18.26 -6.71
N CYS A 196 15.58 -19.36 -6.13
CA CYS A 196 16.36 -20.59 -5.96
C CYS A 196 16.43 -21.46 -7.22
N ASP A 197 15.85 -21.00 -8.33
CA ASP A 197 15.88 -21.75 -9.59
C ASP A 197 17.32 -21.87 -10.09
N GLY A 198 17.70 -23.08 -10.51
CA GLY A 198 19.06 -23.38 -10.92
C GLY A 198 20.06 -23.58 -9.77
N ASN A 199 19.59 -23.61 -8.51
CA ASN A 199 20.41 -23.82 -7.31
C ASN A 199 21.64 -22.89 -7.24
N PRO A 200 21.44 -21.58 -7.02
CA PRO A 200 22.55 -20.62 -6.90
C PRO A 200 23.50 -20.91 -5.74
N CYS A 201 23.18 -21.87 -4.87
CA CYS A 201 24.00 -22.27 -3.72
C CYS A 201 25.14 -23.25 -4.07
N GLY A 202 25.27 -23.71 -5.33
CA GLY A 202 26.44 -24.49 -5.80
C GLY A 202 27.07 -23.83 -7.02
N GLU A 203 28.38 -23.55 -7.09
CA GLU A 203 29.53 -24.32 -6.58
C GLU A 203 30.36 -23.68 -5.45
N LEU A 204 29.96 -22.55 -4.86
CA LEU A 204 30.86 -21.75 -3.99
C LEU A 204 30.87 -22.11 -2.49
N CYS A 205 30.05 -23.06 -2.03
CA CYS A 205 30.14 -23.58 -0.66
C CYS A 205 31.16 -24.72 -0.49
N GLN A 206 32.16 -24.85 -1.38
CA GLN A 206 33.41 -25.53 -1.02
C GLN A 206 34.17 -24.58 -0.11
N SER A 207 33.87 -24.65 1.18
CA SER A 207 34.68 -24.03 2.24
C SER A 207 36.15 -24.25 1.94
N ASP A 208 36.91 -23.17 1.77
CA ASP A 208 38.36 -23.16 1.94
C ASP A 208 38.65 -23.74 3.34
N ALA A 209 38.92 -25.05 3.38
CA ALA A 209 39.31 -25.79 4.59
C ALA A 209 40.82 -25.66 4.84
#